data_AF-A0A915CVW4-F1
#
_entry.id   AF-A0A915CVW4-F1
#
_cell.length_a   1.000
_cell.length_b   1.000
_cell.length_c   1.000
_cell.angle_alpha   90.00
_cell.angle_beta   90.00
_cell.angle_gamma   90.00
#
_symmetry.space_group_name_H-M   'P 1'
#
loop_
_entity.id
_entity.type
_entity.pdbx_description
1 polymer ?
#
loop_
_entity_poly.entity_id
_entity_poly.type
_entity_poly.pdbx_seq_one_letter_code
_entity_poly.pdbx_strand_id
1 'polypeptide(L)'
;MMMCLERMVGSCFWKFVDWCGGTSTGAIICLALSKGFTLQEVERMYLCMKNDVFKGSKPFCAGVFEDLLKSKFGQATMGAVISPKMMITTAITSSAPAKLKFFRSYVPLLTNDEKMTDLDYDDPKTISMWKAARCSSAAPSYFTKFVDNTGTYRSHRSVISLGCGVARFVKVEESFTARFLSYASSTLGFLFDNTEVIKRQVSLKTPLFRFSPKLSNDVGVCENNDASLIEMMWDAEESLESS
;
A
#
# COMPACT_ATOMS: atom_id res chain seq x y z
N MET A 1 15.17 2.39 2.55
CA MET A 1 14.83 2.72 1.14
C MET A 1 14.15 4.09 0.94
N MET A 2 12.89 4.32 1.33
CA MET A 2 12.27 5.67 1.18
C MET A 2 13.05 6.75 1.93
N MET A 3 13.60 6.42 3.11
CA MET A 3 14.48 7.32 3.88
C MET A 3 15.78 7.64 3.15
N CYS A 4 16.37 6.66 2.47
CA CYS A 4 17.58 6.85 1.67
C CYS A 4 17.31 7.82 0.52
N LEU A 5 16.18 7.67 -0.18
CA LEU A 5 15.76 8.60 -1.24
C LEU A 5 15.49 10.00 -0.70
N GLU A 6 14.87 10.13 0.47
CA GLU A 6 14.69 11.43 1.13
C GLU A 6 16.04 12.11 1.42
N ARG A 7 17.05 11.35 1.87
CA ARG A 7 18.42 11.86 2.05
C ARG A 7 19.05 12.30 0.73
N MET A 8 18.92 11.50 -0.34
CA MET A 8 19.48 11.82 -1.66
C MET A 8 18.83 13.06 -2.30
N VAL A 9 17.52 13.22 -2.12
CA VAL A 9 16.76 14.40 -2.60
C VAL A 9 17.02 15.63 -1.73
N GLY A 10 17.48 15.45 -0.48
CA GLY A 10 17.77 16.54 0.46
C GLY A 10 16.52 17.23 1.02
N SER A 11 15.32 16.69 0.76
CA SER A 11 14.05 17.19 1.27
C SER A 11 13.00 16.09 1.28
N CYS A 12 11.92 16.30 2.03
CA CYS A 12 10.82 15.33 2.14
C CYS A 12 10.31 14.89 0.77
N PHE A 13 10.63 13.65 0.37
CA PHE A 13 10.35 13.15 -0.98
C PHE A 13 8.84 13.11 -1.25
N TRP A 14 8.05 12.94 -0.20
CA TRP A 14 6.58 12.90 -0.24
C TRP A 14 5.96 14.16 -0.85
N LYS A 15 6.64 15.31 -0.76
CA LYS A 15 6.20 16.58 -1.36
C LYS A 15 6.21 16.56 -2.89
N PHE A 16 6.95 15.65 -3.50
CA PHE A 16 7.05 15.50 -4.95
C PHE A 16 6.19 14.35 -5.49
N VAL A 17 5.38 13.74 -4.64
CA VAL A 17 4.49 12.65 -5.01
C VAL A 17 3.11 13.26 -5.26
N ASP A 18 2.63 13.17 -6.51
CA ASP A 18 1.26 13.58 -6.85
C ASP A 18 0.23 12.47 -6.57
N TRP A 19 0.67 11.21 -6.63
CA TRP A 19 -0.17 10.02 -6.47
C TRP A 19 0.50 8.91 -5.67
N CYS A 20 -0.22 8.29 -4.73
CA CYS A 20 0.24 7.10 -3.97
C CYS A 20 -0.73 5.94 -4.13
N GLY A 21 -0.18 4.75 -4.37
CA GLY A 21 -0.91 3.48 -4.32
C GLY A 21 -0.37 2.63 -3.17
N GLY A 22 -1.25 2.07 -2.36
CA GLY A 22 -0.86 1.26 -1.19
C GLY A 22 -1.62 -0.07 -1.09
N THR A 23 -0.88 -1.12 -0.77
CA THR A 23 -1.42 -2.46 -0.47
C THR A 23 -0.81 -2.97 0.82
N SER A 24 -1.64 -3.47 1.75
CA SER A 24 -1.20 -4.00 3.04
C SER A 24 -0.31 -2.98 3.79
N THR A 25 0.91 -3.34 4.18
CA THR A 25 1.92 -2.44 4.78
C THR A 25 2.08 -1.14 3.99
N GLY A 26 2.11 -1.20 2.65
CA GLY A 26 2.20 0.00 1.82
C GLY A 26 1.00 0.95 1.96
N ALA A 27 -0.19 0.42 2.27
CA ALA A 27 -1.37 1.24 2.53
C ALA A 27 -1.22 2.04 3.84
N ILE A 28 -0.75 1.39 4.90
CA ILE A 28 -0.50 2.03 6.19
C ILE A 28 0.59 3.10 6.05
N ILE A 29 1.67 2.82 5.32
CA ILE A 29 2.74 3.79 5.05
C ILE A 29 2.20 4.99 4.27
N CYS A 30 1.51 4.79 3.14
CA CYS A 30 0.93 5.92 2.38
C CYS A 30 0.01 6.76 3.29
N LEU A 31 -0.88 6.13 4.07
CA LEU A 31 -1.82 6.83 4.95
C LEU A 31 -1.12 7.61 6.07
N ALA A 32 -0.07 7.05 6.67
CA ALA A 32 0.69 7.71 7.72
C ALA A 32 1.41 8.96 7.19
N LEU A 33 2.08 8.83 6.03
CA LEU A 33 2.74 9.96 5.37
C LEU A 33 1.74 11.05 4.97
N SER A 34 0.56 10.69 4.44
CA SER A 34 -0.52 11.66 4.16
C SER A 34 -1.09 12.34 5.39
N LYS A 35 -0.99 11.73 6.57
CA LYS A 35 -1.39 12.35 7.85
C LYS A 35 -0.31 13.28 8.41
N GLY A 36 0.85 13.35 7.77
CA GLY A 36 1.97 14.21 8.16
C GLY A 36 3.04 13.52 9.01
N PHE A 37 3.02 12.18 9.12
CA PHE A 37 4.10 11.45 9.79
C PHE A 37 5.36 11.53 8.93
N THR A 38 6.50 11.72 9.58
CA THR A 38 7.82 11.56 8.98
C THR A 38 8.13 10.09 8.74
N LEU A 39 9.04 9.77 7.82
CA LEU A 39 9.47 8.39 7.59
C LEU A 39 10.05 7.72 8.85
N GLN A 40 10.75 8.49 9.69
CA GLN A 40 11.28 8.01 10.97
C GLN A 40 10.16 7.66 11.95
N GLU A 41 9.08 8.46 12.00
CA GLU A 41 7.91 8.15 12.81
C GLU A 41 7.16 6.92 12.29
N VAL A 42 7.09 6.74 10.97
CA VAL A 42 6.52 5.53 10.36
C VAL A 42 7.35 4.29 10.70
N GLU A 43 8.68 4.36 10.60
CA GLU A 43 9.58 3.28 11.01
C GLU A 43 9.38 2.91 12.48
N ARG A 44 9.44 3.90 13.38
CA ARG A 44 9.20 3.71 14.82
C ARG A 44 7.82 3.11 15.09
N MET A 45 6.79 3.57 14.38
CA MET A 45 5.44 3.01 14.48
C MET A 45 5.44 1.51 14.17
N TYR A 46 6.14 1.06 13.11
CA TYR A 46 6.23 -0.36 12.77
C TYR A 46 7.04 -1.17 13.77
N LEU A 47 8.17 -0.64 14.24
CA LEU A 47 9.01 -1.30 15.24
C LEU A 47 8.28 -1.47 16.59
N CYS A 48 7.45 -0.51 16.99
CA CYS A 48 6.58 -0.67 18.16
C CYS A 48 5.44 -1.67 17.89
N MET A 49 4.75 -1.50 16.76
CA MET A 49 3.55 -2.28 16.42
C MET A 49 3.81 -3.79 16.31
N LYS A 50 4.99 -4.19 15.80
CA LYS A 50 5.30 -5.62 15.59
C LYS A 50 5.18 -6.45 16.87
N ASN A 51 5.56 -5.89 18.03
CA ASN A 51 5.59 -6.59 19.30
C ASN A 51 4.18 -6.81 19.86
N ASP A 52 3.26 -5.89 19.59
CA ASP A 52 1.87 -5.97 20.04
C ASP A 52 1.01 -6.79 19.08
N VAL A 53 1.22 -6.61 17.77
CA VAL A 53 0.40 -7.23 16.72
C VAL A 53 0.82 -8.67 16.44
N PHE A 54 2.12 -8.99 16.43
CA PHE A 54 2.62 -10.35 16.17
C PHE A 54 2.96 -11.10 17.45
N LYS A 55 2.06 -11.01 18.43
CA LYS A 55 2.17 -11.72 19.71
C LYS A 55 1.31 -12.98 19.71
N GLY A 56 1.90 -14.10 20.11
CA GLY A 56 1.23 -15.40 20.19
C GLY A 56 1.25 -16.18 18.88
N SER A 57 0.30 -17.09 18.71
CA SER A 57 0.16 -17.93 17.51
C SER A 57 -0.82 -17.33 16.51
N LYS A 58 -0.65 -17.68 15.24
CA LYS A 58 -1.59 -17.30 14.17
C LYS A 58 -2.91 -18.07 14.32
N PRO A 59 -4.06 -17.46 13.98
CA PRO A 59 -4.23 -16.07 13.55
C PRO A 59 -4.08 -15.08 14.70
N PHE A 60 -3.44 -13.94 14.43
CA PHE A 60 -3.21 -12.89 15.43
C PHE A 60 -4.50 -12.13 15.77
N CYS A 61 -4.53 -11.51 16.97
CA CYS A 61 -5.69 -10.79 17.46
C CYS A 61 -5.96 -9.53 16.61
N ALA A 62 -7.04 -9.57 15.83
CA ALA A 62 -7.45 -8.45 14.99
C ALA A 62 -7.79 -7.18 15.78
N GLY A 63 -8.32 -7.31 17.01
CA GLY A 63 -8.70 -6.18 17.85
C GLY A 63 -7.50 -5.29 18.21
N VAL A 64 -6.38 -5.90 18.63
CA VAL A 64 -5.15 -5.16 18.96
C VAL A 64 -4.65 -4.34 17.76
N PHE A 65 -4.66 -4.96 16.57
CA PHE A 65 -4.25 -4.27 15.36
C PHE A 65 -5.22 -3.14 14.97
N GLU A 66 -6.52 -3.37 15.09
CA GLU A 66 -7.54 -2.36 14.82
C GLU A 66 -7.46 -1.17 15.78
N ASP A 67 -7.27 -1.41 17.07
CA ASP A 67 -7.17 -0.35 18.07
C ASP A 67 -5.90 0.48 17.87
N LEU A 68 -4.80 -0.14 17.45
CA LEU A 68 -3.59 0.58 17.07
C LEU A 68 -3.82 1.45 15.82
N LEU A 69 -4.47 0.91 14.78
CA LEU A 69 -4.81 1.71 13.59
C LEU A 69 -5.75 2.87 13.94
N LYS A 70 -6.76 2.65 14.79
CA LYS A 70 -7.64 3.71 15.28
C LYS A 70 -6.89 4.75 16.10
N SER A 71 -5.94 4.34 16.94
CA SER A 71 -5.08 5.25 17.71
C SER A 71 -4.21 6.13 16.80
N LYS A 72 -3.64 5.56 15.73
CA LYS A 72 -2.77 6.31 14.80
C LYS A 72 -3.54 7.20 13.82
N PHE A 73 -4.66 6.74 13.29
CA PHE A 73 -5.40 7.48 12.26
C PHE A 73 -6.57 8.29 12.82
N GLY A 74 -7.09 7.95 13.99
CA GLY A 74 -8.22 8.61 14.63
C GLY A 74 -9.49 8.56 13.79
N GLN A 75 -10.23 9.66 13.78
CA GLN A 75 -11.46 9.84 12.98
C GLN A 75 -11.18 10.36 11.56
N ALA A 76 -9.92 10.39 11.13
CA ALA A 76 -9.58 10.87 9.80
C ALA A 76 -10.17 9.95 8.72
N THR A 77 -10.72 10.57 7.68
CA THR A 77 -11.33 9.87 6.55
C THR A 77 -10.44 9.97 5.31
N MET A 78 -10.67 9.12 4.32
CA MET A 78 -9.93 9.18 3.04
C MET A 78 -10.06 10.55 2.38
N GLY A 79 -11.18 11.25 2.58
CA GLY A 79 -11.42 12.59 2.07
C GLY A 79 -10.58 13.69 2.71
N ALA A 80 -9.91 13.42 3.83
CA ALA A 80 -8.94 14.34 4.43
C ALA A 80 -7.59 14.33 3.70
N VAL A 81 -7.33 13.33 2.83
CA VAL A 81 -6.09 13.26 2.04
C VAL A 81 -6.24 14.13 0.79
N ILE A 82 -5.62 15.32 0.83
CA ILE A 82 -5.64 16.26 -0.29
C ILE A 82 -4.52 15.95 -1.30
N SER A 83 -3.32 15.65 -0.81
CA SER A 83 -2.15 15.33 -1.64
C SER A 83 -1.20 14.37 -0.91
N PRO A 84 -0.60 13.37 -1.58
CA PRO A 84 -0.93 12.90 -2.94
C PRO A 84 -2.37 12.36 -3.04
N LYS A 85 -2.93 12.34 -4.25
CA LYS A 85 -4.14 11.56 -4.52
C LYS A 85 -3.85 10.08 -4.26
N MET A 86 -4.69 9.43 -3.45
CA MET A 86 -4.39 8.11 -2.90
C MET A 86 -5.37 7.05 -3.36
N MET A 87 -4.85 5.85 -3.58
CA MET A 87 -5.62 4.63 -3.82
C MET A 87 -5.11 3.48 -2.95
N ILE A 88 -5.96 2.97 -2.07
CA ILE A 88 -5.68 1.80 -1.23
C ILE A 88 -6.43 0.59 -1.76
N THR A 89 -5.73 -0.53 -1.95
CA THR A 89 -6.32 -1.74 -2.53
C THR A 89 -6.83 -2.71 -1.46
N THR A 90 -7.93 -3.40 -1.74
CA THR A 90 -8.47 -4.50 -0.91
C THR A 90 -9.24 -5.51 -1.77
N ALA A 91 -9.45 -6.72 -1.27
CA ALA A 91 -10.34 -7.71 -1.90
C ALA A 91 -11.65 -7.84 -1.12
N ILE A 92 -12.79 -7.74 -1.81
CA ILE A 92 -14.09 -8.17 -1.30
C ILE A 92 -14.25 -9.66 -1.59
N THR A 93 -14.47 -10.45 -0.54
CA THR A 93 -14.66 -11.91 -0.65
C THR A 93 -16.07 -12.37 -0.30
N SER A 94 -17.02 -11.44 -0.16
CA SER A 94 -18.45 -11.77 -0.03
C SER A 94 -19.10 -12.16 -1.37
N SER A 95 -18.44 -11.90 -2.50
CA SER A 95 -18.84 -12.36 -3.82
C SER A 95 -17.90 -13.44 -4.36
N ALA A 96 -18.42 -14.34 -5.19
CA ALA A 96 -17.64 -15.28 -5.98
C ALA A 96 -17.79 -14.92 -7.47
N PRO A 97 -16.71 -14.61 -8.21
CA PRO A 97 -15.32 -14.49 -7.75
C PRO A 97 -15.10 -13.28 -6.83
N ALA A 98 -13.99 -13.30 -6.08
CA ALA A 98 -13.58 -12.16 -5.25
C ALA A 98 -13.35 -10.92 -6.12
N LYS A 99 -13.81 -9.76 -5.64
CA LYS A 99 -13.75 -8.49 -6.37
C LYS A 99 -12.66 -7.58 -5.79
N LEU A 100 -11.85 -6.98 -6.65
CA LEU A 100 -10.89 -5.94 -6.26
C LEU A 100 -11.64 -4.63 -5.99
N LYS A 101 -11.43 -4.05 -4.82
CA LYS A 101 -11.99 -2.75 -4.41
C LYS A 101 -10.88 -1.77 -4.07
N PHE A 102 -11.15 -0.49 -4.34
CA PHE A 102 -10.24 0.61 -4.08
C PHE A 102 -10.88 1.64 -3.15
N PHE A 103 -10.22 1.93 -2.04
CA PHE A 103 -10.51 3.12 -1.25
C PHE A 103 -9.69 4.28 -1.81
N ARG A 104 -10.37 5.31 -2.33
CA ARG A 104 -9.74 6.45 -2.99
C ARG A 104 -9.84 7.69 -2.09
N SER A 105 -8.93 8.65 -2.24
CA SER A 105 -9.08 9.99 -1.63
C SER A 105 -9.73 11.02 -2.55
N TYR A 106 -9.95 10.65 -3.81
CA TYR A 106 -10.39 11.54 -4.87
C TYR A 106 -11.61 10.95 -5.59
N VAL A 107 -12.35 11.81 -6.28
CA VAL A 107 -13.42 11.41 -7.20
C VAL A 107 -12.76 10.99 -8.51
N PRO A 108 -12.95 9.75 -9.01
CA PRO A 108 -12.41 9.34 -10.29
C PRO A 108 -13.05 10.14 -11.43
N LEU A 109 -12.26 10.50 -12.44
CA LEU A 109 -12.79 11.06 -13.67
C LEU A 109 -13.55 9.96 -14.41
N LEU A 110 -14.80 10.22 -14.74
CA LEU A 110 -15.61 9.31 -15.54
C LEU A 110 -15.38 9.62 -17.02
N THR A 111 -15.16 8.60 -17.83
CA THR A 111 -15.38 8.71 -19.28
C THR A 111 -16.88 8.73 -19.56
N ASN A 112 -17.29 9.26 -20.72
CA ASN A 112 -18.72 9.49 -21.05
C ASN A 112 -19.60 8.22 -20.94
N ASP A 113 -19.01 7.03 -20.96
CA ASP A 113 -19.71 5.74 -20.91
C ASP A 113 -19.67 5.05 -19.53
N GLU A 114 -18.88 5.54 -18.56
CA GLU A 114 -18.71 4.91 -17.25
C GLU A 114 -19.57 5.59 -16.17
N LYS A 115 -20.37 4.81 -15.43
CA LYS A 115 -21.07 5.32 -14.23
C LYS A 115 -20.19 5.12 -13.00
N MET A 116 -20.30 6.02 -12.01
CA MET A 116 -19.58 5.86 -10.72
C MET A 116 -19.86 4.51 -10.04
N THR A 117 -21.05 3.96 -10.25
CA THR A 117 -21.46 2.63 -9.77
C THR A 117 -20.62 1.51 -10.36
N ASP A 118 -20.17 1.67 -11.61
CA ASP A 118 -19.40 0.66 -12.33
C ASP A 118 -17.94 0.62 -11.86
N LEU A 119 -17.47 1.69 -11.21
CA LEU A 119 -16.14 1.83 -10.63
C LEU A 119 -16.06 1.42 -9.15
N ASP A 120 -17.16 0.94 -8.56
CA ASP A 120 -17.30 0.61 -7.13
C ASP A 120 -16.79 1.78 -6.26
N TYR A 121 -17.29 2.98 -6.58
CA TYR A 121 -16.90 4.22 -5.93
C TYR A 121 -17.66 4.42 -4.62
N ASP A 122 -16.89 4.56 -3.54
CA ASP A 122 -17.36 5.03 -2.25
C ASP A 122 -16.95 6.49 -2.06
N ASP A 123 -17.81 7.32 -1.44
CA ASP A 123 -17.44 8.69 -1.08
C ASP A 123 -16.28 8.67 -0.06
N PRO A 124 -15.12 9.28 -0.39
CA PRO A 124 -13.94 9.28 0.48
C PRO A 124 -14.19 9.90 1.86
N LYS A 125 -15.18 10.79 2.00
CA LYS A 125 -15.56 11.39 3.29
C LYS A 125 -16.21 10.41 4.23
N THR A 126 -16.77 9.31 3.72
CA THR A 126 -17.46 8.29 4.51
C THR A 126 -16.54 7.16 4.97
N ILE A 127 -15.34 7.06 4.39
CA ILE A 127 -14.41 5.96 4.64
C ILE A 127 -13.34 6.41 5.62
N SER A 128 -13.32 5.83 6.82
CA SER A 128 -12.23 6.07 7.78
C SER A 128 -10.89 5.49 7.28
N MET A 129 -9.79 6.22 7.50
CA MET A 129 -8.44 5.78 7.13
C MET A 129 -8.04 4.45 7.80
N TRP A 130 -8.32 4.30 9.11
CA TRP A 130 -7.99 3.07 9.84
C TRP A 130 -8.72 1.84 9.25
N LYS A 131 -9.95 2.04 8.76
CA LYS A 131 -10.75 1.00 8.12
C LYS A 131 -10.14 0.60 6.78
N ALA A 132 -9.77 1.57 5.94
CA ALA A 132 -9.08 1.32 4.67
C ALA A 132 -7.77 0.54 4.90
N ALA A 133 -6.96 0.96 5.88
CA ALA A 133 -5.73 0.29 6.30
C ALA A 133 -5.98 -1.16 6.75
N ARG A 134 -6.98 -1.36 7.61
CA ARG A 134 -7.33 -2.67 8.18
C ARG A 134 -7.81 -3.66 7.11
N CYS A 135 -8.66 -3.21 6.19
CA CYS A 135 -9.14 -4.01 5.05
C CYS A 135 -7.97 -4.43 4.15
N SER A 136 -7.09 -3.48 3.81
CA SER A 136 -5.92 -3.73 2.97
C SER A 136 -4.90 -4.68 3.61
N SER A 137 -4.82 -4.70 4.95
CA SER A 137 -3.83 -5.47 5.72
C SER A 137 -4.36 -6.79 6.29
N ALA A 138 -5.61 -7.16 5.97
CA ALA A 138 -6.25 -8.42 6.40
C ALA A 138 -5.71 -9.66 5.66
N ALA A 139 -4.41 -9.95 5.78
CA ALA A 139 -3.77 -11.07 5.11
C ALA A 139 -4.39 -12.42 5.51
N PRO A 140 -4.83 -13.25 4.53
CA PRO A 140 -5.32 -14.60 4.81
C PRO A 140 -4.27 -15.39 5.60
N SER A 141 -4.70 -16.26 6.54
CA SER A 141 -3.88 -17.01 7.51
C SER A 141 -3.22 -16.21 8.65
N TYR A 142 -3.08 -14.89 8.52
CA TYR A 142 -2.46 -14.03 9.53
C TYR A 142 -3.47 -13.33 10.42
N PHE A 143 -4.53 -12.79 9.82
CA PHE A 143 -5.61 -12.10 10.51
C PHE A 143 -6.97 -12.65 10.09
N THR A 144 -7.96 -12.51 10.97
CA THR A 144 -9.36 -12.72 10.60
C THR A 144 -9.78 -11.70 9.55
N LYS A 145 -10.70 -12.13 8.67
CA LYS A 145 -11.34 -11.27 7.67
C LYS A 145 -12.00 -10.08 8.38
N PHE A 146 -11.92 -8.89 7.79
CA PHE A 146 -12.64 -7.74 8.32
C PHE A 146 -14.07 -7.77 7.76
N VAL A 147 -15.07 -7.54 8.61
CA VAL A 147 -16.49 -7.59 8.21
C VAL A 147 -17.18 -6.33 8.70
N ASP A 148 -17.93 -5.69 7.83
CA ASP A 148 -18.82 -4.59 8.17
C ASP A 148 -20.15 -4.70 7.40
N ASN A 149 -21.00 -3.67 7.51
CA ASN A 149 -22.31 -3.60 6.85
C ASN A 149 -22.24 -3.58 5.31
N THR A 150 -21.07 -3.33 4.73
CA THR A 150 -20.83 -3.20 3.29
C THR A 150 -20.15 -4.41 2.67
N GLY A 151 -19.56 -5.31 3.48
CA GLY A 151 -19.02 -6.56 2.98
C GLY A 151 -18.01 -7.26 3.88
N THR A 152 -17.43 -8.32 3.32
CA THR A 152 -16.32 -9.06 3.92
C THR A 152 -15.03 -8.77 3.14
N TYR A 153 -14.02 -8.26 3.83
CA TYR A 153 -12.78 -7.76 3.26
C TYR A 153 -11.58 -8.62 3.64
N ARG A 154 -10.66 -8.79 2.68
CA ARG A 154 -9.34 -9.41 2.87
C ARG A 154 -8.25 -8.60 2.15
N SER A 155 -7.02 -8.75 2.64
CA SER A 155 -5.85 -8.23 1.93
C SER A 155 -5.70 -8.93 0.59
N HIS A 156 -5.38 -8.14 -0.44
CA HIS A 156 -5.16 -8.63 -1.78
C HIS A 156 -3.72 -9.19 -1.90
N ARG A 157 -3.54 -10.51 -1.85
CA ARG A 157 -2.19 -11.13 -1.82
C ARG A 157 -1.54 -11.36 -3.19
N SER A 158 -2.22 -11.15 -4.32
CA SER A 158 -1.60 -11.39 -5.63
C SER A 158 -0.88 -10.15 -6.18
N VAL A 159 0.44 -10.29 -6.33
CA VAL A 159 1.37 -9.41 -7.06
C VAL A 159 0.85 -9.04 -8.46
N ILE A 160 0.12 -9.97 -9.11
CA ILE A 160 -0.57 -9.80 -10.39
C ILE A 160 -1.56 -8.61 -10.38
N SER A 161 -2.11 -8.26 -9.21
CA SER A 161 -3.09 -7.19 -9.05
C SER A 161 -2.52 -5.85 -8.59
N LEU A 162 -1.26 -5.77 -8.16
CA LEU A 162 -0.56 -4.48 -8.24
C LEU A 162 -0.44 -4.10 -9.73
N GLY A 163 -0.16 -5.09 -10.59
CA GLY A 163 -0.28 -4.97 -12.05
C GLY A 163 -1.68 -4.53 -12.51
N CYS A 164 -2.75 -5.27 -12.16
CA CYS A 164 -4.11 -4.88 -12.57
C CYS A 164 -4.63 -3.59 -11.92
N GLY A 165 -4.25 -3.31 -10.67
CA GLY A 165 -4.65 -2.12 -9.93
C GLY A 165 -3.97 -0.87 -10.47
N VAL A 166 -2.68 -0.95 -10.79
CA VAL A 166 -1.96 0.11 -11.53
C VAL A 166 -2.45 0.19 -12.98
N ALA A 167 -2.76 -0.92 -13.65
CA ALA A 167 -3.33 -0.87 -15.01
C ALA A 167 -4.73 -0.23 -15.04
N ARG A 168 -5.56 -0.45 -14.01
CA ARG A 168 -6.88 0.20 -13.86
C ARG A 168 -6.73 1.65 -13.40
N PHE A 169 -5.75 1.95 -12.57
CA PHE A 169 -5.32 3.31 -12.20
C PHE A 169 -4.89 4.10 -13.45
N VAL A 170 -4.09 3.50 -14.32
CA VAL A 170 -3.63 4.09 -15.60
C VAL A 170 -4.76 4.17 -16.63
N LYS A 171 -5.77 3.29 -16.58
CA LYS A 171 -6.93 3.33 -17.47
C LYS A 171 -7.92 4.47 -17.14
N VAL A 172 -8.06 4.83 -15.86
CA VAL A 172 -9.02 5.86 -15.41
C VAL A 172 -8.51 7.29 -15.62
N GLU A 173 -7.19 7.49 -15.73
CA GLU A 173 -6.58 8.82 -15.83
C GLU A 173 -5.69 8.91 -17.08
N GLU A 174 -6.30 9.20 -18.24
CA GLU A 174 -5.63 9.24 -19.56
C GLU A 174 -4.60 10.37 -19.75
N SER A 175 -4.44 11.29 -18.79
CA SER A 175 -3.71 12.55 -18.98
C SER A 175 -2.23 12.55 -18.56
N PHE A 176 -1.61 11.39 -18.29
CA PHE A 176 -0.38 11.35 -17.49
C PHE A 176 0.94 11.17 -18.26
N THR A 177 1.88 12.11 -18.08
CA THR A 177 3.32 11.89 -18.26
C THR A 177 3.94 11.56 -16.90
N ALA A 178 3.84 10.29 -16.45
CA ALA A 178 4.22 9.86 -15.09
C ALA A 178 5.65 9.34 -15.02
N ARG A 179 6.38 9.64 -13.94
CA ARG A 179 7.48 8.78 -13.48
C ARG A 179 6.92 7.83 -12.43
N PHE A 180 6.99 6.53 -12.67
CA PHE A 180 6.46 5.54 -11.72
C PHE A 180 7.54 5.08 -10.77
N LEU A 181 7.22 5.05 -9.48
CA LEU A 181 8.09 4.57 -8.42
C LEU A 181 7.39 3.42 -7.70
N SER A 182 7.99 2.23 -7.75
CA SER A 182 7.44 1.02 -7.13
C SER A 182 8.38 0.48 -6.07
N TYR A 183 7.84 0.26 -4.87
CA TYR A 183 8.53 -0.40 -3.78
C TYR A 183 7.90 -1.77 -3.53
N ALA A 184 8.73 -2.81 -3.54
CA ALA A 184 8.30 -4.16 -3.16
C ALA A 184 9.06 -4.60 -1.91
N SER A 185 8.35 -5.16 -0.93
CA SER A 185 8.94 -5.75 0.27
C SER A 185 9.42 -7.20 0.05
N SER A 186 9.39 -7.71 -1.18
CA SER A 186 9.71 -9.10 -1.49
C SER A 186 10.60 -9.21 -2.74
N THR A 187 11.60 -10.08 -2.66
CA THR A 187 12.57 -10.48 -3.70
C THR A 187 11.97 -11.15 -4.95
N LEU A 188 10.65 -11.34 -5.02
CA LEU A 188 9.96 -11.91 -6.19
C LEU A 188 9.92 -10.90 -7.36
N GLY A 189 11.07 -10.74 -8.01
CA GLY A 189 11.26 -9.96 -9.24
C GLY A 189 10.46 -10.47 -10.44
N PHE A 190 10.24 -11.79 -10.51
CA PHE A 190 9.80 -12.52 -11.71
C PHE A 190 8.35 -12.31 -12.16
N LEU A 191 7.43 -11.90 -11.27
CA LEU A 191 5.99 -11.86 -11.61
C LEU A 191 5.51 -10.54 -12.24
N PHE A 192 6.39 -9.54 -12.38
CA PHE A 192 6.01 -8.22 -12.92
C PHE A 192 6.31 -8.04 -14.40
N ASP A 193 7.25 -8.78 -14.99
CA ASP A 193 7.73 -8.58 -16.38
C ASP A 193 6.63 -8.71 -17.45
N ASN A 194 5.51 -9.37 -17.12
CA ASN A 194 4.37 -9.56 -18.03
C ASN A 194 3.11 -8.79 -17.62
N THR A 195 3.22 -7.81 -16.71
CA THR A 195 2.05 -7.03 -16.29
C THR A 195 1.67 -6.00 -17.36
N GLU A 196 0.36 -5.79 -17.56
CA GLU A 196 -0.19 -4.76 -18.46
C GLU A 196 0.35 -3.35 -18.15
N VAL A 197 0.83 -3.12 -16.93
CA VAL A 197 1.54 -1.89 -16.51
C VAL A 197 2.81 -1.68 -17.32
N ILE A 198 3.68 -2.69 -17.41
CA ILE A 198 4.94 -2.58 -18.14
C ILE A 198 4.67 -2.42 -19.63
N LYS A 199 3.71 -3.19 -20.18
CA LYS A 199 3.30 -3.04 -21.59
C LYS A 199 2.77 -1.64 -21.89
N ARG A 200 1.92 -1.09 -21.03
CA ARG A 200 1.36 0.25 -21.19
C ARG A 200 2.40 1.35 -20.95
N GLN A 201 3.32 1.14 -20.02
CA GLN A 201 4.43 2.05 -19.76
C GLN A 201 5.39 2.13 -20.96
N VAL A 202 5.75 0.99 -21.56
CA VAL A 202 6.53 0.95 -22.81
C VAL A 202 5.80 1.71 -23.91
N SER A 203 4.47 1.58 -23.99
CA SER A 203 3.64 2.36 -24.93
C SER A 203 3.61 3.86 -24.63
N LEU A 204 3.70 4.29 -23.36
CA LEU A 204 3.65 5.69 -22.92
C LEU A 204 5.02 6.36 -22.83
N LYS A 205 6.12 5.64 -23.08
CA LYS A 205 7.52 6.13 -22.99
C LYS A 205 7.86 6.80 -21.65
N THR A 206 7.26 6.33 -20.58
CA THR A 206 7.45 6.87 -19.23
C THR A 206 8.48 6.06 -18.45
N PRO A 207 9.39 6.69 -17.67
CA PRO A 207 10.38 5.94 -16.89
C PRO A 207 9.75 5.29 -15.65
N LEU A 208 10.09 4.03 -15.42
CA LEU A 208 9.71 3.25 -14.22
C LEU A 208 10.96 2.95 -13.42
N PHE A 209 10.94 3.36 -12.15
CA PHE A 209 11.95 3.02 -11.17
C PHE A 209 11.35 1.99 -10.21
N ARG A 210 11.92 0.79 -10.21
CA ARG A 210 11.53 -0.29 -9.29
C ARG A 210 12.66 -0.50 -8.31
N PHE A 211 12.36 -0.31 -7.04
CA PHE A 211 13.30 -0.61 -5.97
C PHE A 211 12.82 -1.85 -5.21
N SER A 212 13.70 -2.85 -5.18
CA SER A 212 13.49 -4.10 -4.46
C SER A 212 14.86 -4.57 -3.97
N PRO A 213 15.17 -4.40 -2.67
CA PRO A 213 16.48 -4.79 -2.16
C PRO A 213 16.65 -6.31 -2.26
N LYS A 214 17.88 -6.75 -2.49
CA LYS A 214 18.25 -8.16 -2.34
C LYS A 214 18.58 -8.36 -0.87
N LEU A 215 17.77 -9.17 -0.19
CA LEU A 215 17.98 -9.51 1.21
C LEU A 215 18.93 -10.71 1.31
N SER A 216 19.81 -10.68 2.29
CA SER A 216 20.74 -11.76 2.64
C SER A 216 20.00 -12.99 3.16
N ASN A 217 18.95 -12.75 3.96
CA ASN A 217 18.13 -13.77 4.61
C ASN A 217 16.65 -13.66 4.20
N ASP A 218 15.93 -14.79 4.26
CA ASP A 218 14.46 -14.78 4.07
C ASP A 218 13.79 -14.26 5.35
N VAL A 219 13.14 -13.09 5.25
CA VAL A 219 12.49 -12.43 6.37
C VAL A 219 10.98 -12.68 6.29
N GLY A 220 10.46 -13.34 7.32
CA GLY A 220 9.03 -13.64 7.40
C GLY A 220 8.17 -12.37 7.47
N VAL A 221 6.95 -12.44 6.92
CA VAL A 221 5.98 -11.31 6.91
C VAL A 221 5.64 -10.79 8.32
N CYS A 222 5.76 -11.64 9.34
CA CYS A 222 5.50 -11.31 10.74
C CYS A 222 6.75 -11.45 11.59
N GLU A 223 7.93 -11.20 11.00
CA GLU A 223 9.18 -11.13 11.75
C GLU A 223 9.06 -10.05 12.83
N ASN A 224 9.42 -10.43 14.05
CA ASN A 224 9.38 -9.56 15.22
C ASN A 224 10.72 -9.51 15.96
N ASN A 225 11.75 -10.22 15.49
CA ASN A 225 13.11 -10.10 16.01
C ASN A 225 13.78 -8.82 15.51
N ASP A 226 14.23 -7.98 16.43
CA ASP A 226 14.91 -6.72 16.11
C ASP A 226 16.20 -6.94 15.31
N ALA A 227 16.98 -7.98 15.62
CA ALA A 227 18.23 -8.25 14.91
C ALA A 227 17.99 -8.56 13.43
N SER A 228 17.00 -9.40 13.13
CA SER A 228 16.62 -9.74 11.75
C SER A 228 16.07 -8.54 10.98
N LEU A 229 15.32 -7.66 11.65
CA LEU A 229 14.81 -6.44 11.03
C LEU A 229 15.92 -5.41 10.79
N ILE A 230 16.88 -5.29 11.70
CA ILE A 230 18.06 -4.42 11.53
C ILE A 230 18.91 -4.90 10.37
N GLU A 231 19.15 -6.21 10.25
CA GLU A 231 19.86 -6.80 9.11
C GLU A 231 19.12 -6.53 7.79
N MET A 232 17.79 -6.71 7.76
CA MET A 232 16.98 -6.36 6.59
C MET A 232 17.08 -4.87 6.20
N MET A 233 17.14 -3.97 7.19
CA MET A 233 17.31 -2.54 6.95
C MET A 233 18.69 -2.22 6.39
N TRP A 234 19.72 -2.90 6.91
CA TRP A 234 21.10 -2.79 6.41
C TRP A 234 21.22 -3.25 4.95
N ASP A 235 20.70 -4.44 4.62
CA ASP A 235 20.67 -4.97 3.25
C ASP A 235 19.95 -4.00 2.29
N ALA A 236 18.88 -3.37 2.76
CA ALA A 236 18.13 -2.40 1.98
C ALA A 236 18.90 -1.09 1.73
N GLU A 237 19.76 -0.68 2.66
CA GLU A 237 20.65 0.48 2.49
C GLU A 237 21.79 0.16 1.53
N GLU A 238 22.47 -0.98 1.72
CA GLU A 238 23.56 -1.44 0.84
C GLU A 238 23.09 -1.64 -0.61
N SER A 239 21.87 -2.15 -0.82
CA SER A 239 21.30 -2.32 -2.16
C SER A 239 21.16 -1.01 -2.95
N LEU A 240 21.04 0.13 -2.26
CA LEU A 240 20.92 1.44 -2.88
C LEU A 240 22.29 2.09 -3.13
N GLU A 241 23.28 1.81 -2.30
CA GLU A 241 24.65 2.29 -2.51
C GLU A 241 25.37 1.55 -3.65
N SER A 242 24.97 0.30 -3.90
CA SER A 242 25.50 -0.54 -4.96
C SER A 242 24.83 -0.38 -6.33
N SER A 243 23.79 0.47 -6.45
CA SER A 243 23.00 0.71 -7.67
C SER A 243 23.40 1.99 -8.40
#